data_AF-Q05JN7-F1
#
_entry.id   AF-Q05JN7-F1
#
_cell.length_a   1.000
_cell.length_b   1.000
_cell.length_c   1.000
_cell.angle_alpha   90.00
_cell.angle_beta   90.00
_cell.angle_gamma   90.00
#
_symmetry.space_group_name_H-M   'P 1'
#
loop_
_entity.id
_entity.type
_entity.pdbx_description
1 polymer ?
#
loop_
_entity_poly.entity_id
_entity_poly.type
_entity_poly.pdbx_seq_one_letter_code
_entity_poly.pdbx_strand_id
1 'polypeptide(L)' 'AAIVASHYRPEFIVNVKETGKVLLVDYSDIKNLKVTTIEAER' A
#
# COMPACT_ATOMS: atom_id res chain seq x y z
N ALA A 1 -11.87 -1.19 4.74
CA ALA A 1 -10.48 -0.97 4.30
C ALA A 1 -9.93 0.28 4.97
N ALA A 2 -8.62 0.40 5.12
CA ALA A 2 -7.98 1.62 5.61
C ALA A 2 -6.82 1.99 4.68
N ILE A 3 -6.55 3.28 4.51
CA ILE A 3 -5.46 3.81 3.68
C ILE A 3 -4.64 4.75 4.54
N VAL A 4 -3.33 4.57 4.55
CA VAL A 4 -2.39 5.42 5.28
C VAL A 4 -1.34 5.92 4.29
N ALA A 5 -1.26 7.23 4.10
CA ALA A 5 -0.29 7.86 3.22
C ALA A 5 0.85 8.48 4.03
N SER A 6 2.07 8.41 3.49
CA SER A 6 3.22 9.11 4.06
C SER A 6 3.18 10.59 3.66
N HIS A 7 3.49 11.47 4.60
CA HIS A 7 3.64 12.92 4.32
C HIS A 7 5.05 13.27 3.81
N TYR A 8 5.99 12.33 3.88
CA TYR A 8 7.41 12.56 3.59
C TYR A 8 7.91 11.82 2.35
N ARG A 9 7.28 10.69 2.02
CA ARG A 9 7.61 9.88 0.85
C ARG A 9 6.34 9.67 0.03
N PRO A 10 6.46 9.57 -1.30
CA PRO A 10 5.32 9.27 -2.17
C PRO A 10 4.97 7.78 -2.08
N GLU A 11 4.52 7.35 -0.91
CA GLU A 11 4.09 5.99 -0.61
C GLU A 11 2.77 5.98 0.19
N PHE A 12 1.91 5.01 -0.07
CA PHE A 12 0.74 4.73 0.77
C PHE A 12 0.51 3.24 0.96
N ILE A 13 -0.07 2.89 2.11
CA ILE A 13 -0.38 1.53 2.53
C ILE A 13 -1.90 1.38 2.50
N VAL A 14 -2.39 0.34 1.82
CA VAL A 14 -3.80 -0.05 1.79
C VAL A 14 -3.99 -1.34 2.56
N ASN A 15 -4.77 -1.28 3.63
CA ASN A 15 -5.17 -2.46 4.41
C ASN A 15 -6.56 -2.93 3.96
N VAL A 16 -6.59 -4.09 3.31
CA VAL A 16 -7.80 -4.76 2.83
C VAL A 16 -8.20 -5.84 3.82
N LYS A 17 -8.96 -5.43 4.85
CA LYS A 17 -9.40 -6.32 5.95
C LYS A 17 -10.17 -7.56 5.50
N GLU A 18 -10.94 -7.47 4.40
CA GLU A 18 -11.75 -8.58 3.89
C GLU A 18 -10.90 -9.71 3.32
N THR A 19 -9.76 -9.38 2.69
CA THR A 19 -8.86 -10.35 2.06
C THR A 19 -7.63 -10.67 2.90
N GLY A 20 -7.43 -9.98 4.03
CA GLY A 20 -6.23 -10.12 4.86
C GLY A 20 -4.97 -9.64 4.14
N LYS A 21 -5.08 -8.70 3.20
CA LYS A 21 -3.92 -8.22 2.42
C LYS A 21 -3.57 -6.78 2.77
N VAL A 22 -2.27 -6.52 2.84
CA VAL A 22 -1.70 -5.18 2.96
C VAL A 22 -0.96 -4.89 1.64
N LEU A 23 -1.37 -3.82 0.97
CA LEU A 23 -0.73 -3.36 -0.26
C LEU A 23 0.14 -2.15 0.08
N LEU A 24 1.43 -2.21 -0.21
CA LEU A 24 2.28 -1.04 -0.25
C LEU A 24 2.34 -0.53 -1.67
N VAL A 25 2.01 0.74 -1.86
CA VAL A 25 2.06 1.40 -3.16
C VAL A 25 3.07 2.52 -3.08
N ASP A 26 4.15 2.39 -3.83
CA ASP A 26 5.08 3.48 -4.09
C ASP A 26 4.68 4.16 -5.39
N TYR A 27 4.47 5.47 -5.31
CA TYR A 27 4.11 6.34 -6.42
C TYR A 27 5.16 7.42 -6.66
N SER A 28 6.42 7.16 -6.28
CA SER A 28 7.56 8.02 -6.58
C SER A 28 7.66 8.34 -8.07
N ASP A 29 7.34 7.35 -8.92
CA ASP A 29 7.22 7.51 -10.36
C ASP A 29 5.81 7.11 -10.81
N ILE A 30 4.99 8.11 -11.15
CA ILE A 30 3.57 7.91 -11.54
C ILE A 30 3.46 7.05 -12.82
N LYS A 31 4.53 6.99 -13.64
CA LYS A 31 4.57 6.16 -14.84
C LYS A 31 4.86 4.69 -14.52
N ASN A 32 5.54 4.40 -13.42
CA ASN A 32 5.96 3.06 -13.00
C ASN A 32 5.63 2.83 -11.51
N LEU A 33 4.33 2.79 -11.21
CA LEU A 33 3.85 2.49 -9.86
C LEU A 33 4.36 1.12 -9.41
N LYS A 34 4.98 1.07 -8.23
CA LYS A 34 5.46 -0.18 -7.65
C LYS A 34 4.50 -0.60 -6.53
N VAL A 35 3.81 -1.70 -6.76
CA VAL A 35 2.86 -2.28 -5.80
C VAL A 35 3.45 -3.56 -5.21
N THR A 36 3.54 -3.63 -3.89
CA THR A 36 3.95 -4.83 -3.15
C THR A 36 2.77 -5.34 -2.34
N THR A 37 2.40 -6.60 -2.55
CA THR A 37 1.35 -7.26 -1.75
C THR A 37 2.00 -8.04 -0.64
N ILE A 38 1.56 -7.78 0.59
CA ILE A 38 1.92 -8.53 1.79
C ILE A 38 0.65 -9.21 2.30
N GLU A 39 0.73 -10.50 2.57
CA GLU A 39 -0.33 -11.22 3.27
C GLU A 39 -0.21 -10.88 4.76
N ALA A 40 -1.25 -10.26 5.31
CA ALA A 40 -1.31 -10.00 6.73
C ALA A 40 -1.70 -11.29 7.44
N GLU A 41 -0.83 -11.76 8.33
CA GLU A 41 -1.22 -12.77 9.30
C GLU A 41 -2.36 -12.21 10.17
N ARG A 42 -3.43 -12.99 10.30
CA ARG A 42 -4.63 -12.62 11.06
C ARG A 42 -4.48 -12.96 12.54
#